data_AF-A0AAN8FIL9-F1
#
_entry.id   AF-A0AAN8FIL9-F1
#
_cell.length_a   1.000
_cell.length_b   1.000
_cell.length_c   1.000
_cell.angle_alpha   90.00
_cell.angle_beta   90.00
_cell.angle_gamma   90.00
#
_symmetry.space_group_name_H-M   'P 1'
#
loop_
_entity.id
_entity.type
_entity.pdbx_description
1 polymer ?
#
loop_
_entity_poly.entity_id
_entity_poly.type
_entity_poly.pdbx_seq_one_letter_code
_entity_poly.pdbx_strand_id
1 'polypeptide(L)'
;MMAIRILLDHDVPEENIYVLSLLMSEPGVHALAYAFPKVRLITTAVDPQISDNFYVLPGMGNFGDRYYGTYSSDTEGEEPFDS
;
A
#
# COMPACT_ATOMS: atom_id res chain seq x y z
N MET A 1 -6.43 -1.98 6.88
CA MET A 1 -7.60 -1.75 7.78
C MET A 1 -7.43 -2.39 9.17
N MET A 2 -7.01 -3.65 9.28
CA MET A 2 -6.90 -4.31 10.60
C MET A 2 -5.96 -3.61 11.58
N ALA A 3 -4.80 -3.12 11.14
CA ALA A 3 -3.87 -2.42 12.02
C ALA A 3 -4.50 -1.19 12.71
N ILE A 4 -5.29 -0.41 11.97
CA ILE A 4 -6.00 0.76 12.53
C ILE A 4 -7.03 0.29 13.57
N ARG A 5 -7.80 -0.77 13.27
CA ARG A 5 -8.79 -1.30 14.22
C ARG A 5 -8.15 -1.73 15.53
N ILE A 6 -7.02 -2.44 15.48
CA ILE A 6 -6.29 -2.87 16.68
C ILE A 6 -5.89 -1.65 17.52
N LEU A 7 -5.39 -0.56 16.90
CA LEU A 7 -5.05 0.65 17.65
C LEU A 7 -6.28 1.28 18.32
N LEU A 8 -7.40 1.36 17.61
CA LEU A 8 -8.66 1.87 18.16
C LEU A 8 -9.19 0.99 19.31
N ASP A 9 -9.07 -0.34 19.18
CA ASP A 9 -9.47 -1.31 20.23
C ASP A 9 -8.62 -1.16 21.50
N HIS A 10 -7.41 -0.58 21.39
CA HIS A 10 -6.52 -0.23 22.49
C HIS A 10 -6.68 1.24 22.95
N ASP A 11 -7.83 1.86 22.69
CA ASP A 11 -8.17 3.24 23.08
C ASP A 11 -7.26 4.34 22.49
N VAL A 12 -6.55 4.05 21.39
CA VAL A 12 -5.80 5.09 20.67
C VAL A 12 -6.79 5.98 19.90
N PRO A 13 -6.79 7.30 20.11
CA PRO A 13 -7.66 8.20 19.36
C PRO A 13 -7.34 8.16 17.86
N GLU A 14 -8.37 8.09 17.04
CA GLU A 14 -8.23 8.00 15.58
C GLU A 14 -7.41 9.15 14.97
N GLU A 15 -7.55 10.36 15.51
CA GLU A 15 -6.81 11.57 15.10
C GLU A 15 -5.29 11.52 15.36
N ASN A 16 -4.85 10.60 16.22
CA ASN A 16 -3.44 10.37 16.53
C ASN A 16 -2.82 9.28 15.63
N ILE A 17 -3.60 8.67 14.75
CA ILE A 17 -3.13 7.62 13.85
C ILE A 17 -2.72 8.26 12.53
N TYR A 18 -1.45 8.05 12.17
CA TYR A 18 -0.87 8.49 10.91
C TYR A 18 -0.52 7.27 10.07
N VAL A 19 -1.06 7.21 8.86
CA VAL A 19 -0.74 6.17 7.89
C VAL A 19 0.18 6.78 6.85
N LEU A 20 1.44 6.38 6.90
CA LEU A 20 2.45 6.76 5.93
C LEU A 20 2.58 5.67 4.87
N SER A 21 2.47 6.02 3.59
CA SER A 21 2.75 5.11 2.47
C SER A 21 3.69 5.76 1.47
N LEU A 22 4.45 4.94 0.73
CA LEU A 22 5.21 5.41 -0.42
C LEU A 22 4.34 5.46 -1.68
N LEU A 23 3.47 4.47 -1.82
CA LEU A 23 2.58 4.31 -2.96
C LEU A 23 1.21 3.83 -2.49
N MET A 24 0.14 4.38 -3.06
CA MET A 24 -1.21 3.91 -2.78
C MET A 24 -2.06 3.98 -4.04
N SER A 25 -3.02 3.07 -4.19
CA SER A 25 -4.01 3.17 -5.26
C SER A 25 -5.14 4.12 -4.85
N GLU A 26 -5.73 4.80 -5.83
CA GLU A 26 -6.89 5.69 -5.61
C GLU A 26 -8.05 4.97 -4.87
N PRO A 27 -8.47 3.73 -5.25
CA PRO A 27 -9.46 2.99 -4.49
C PRO A 27 -9.04 2.71 -3.04
N GLY A 28 -7.75 2.47 -2.79
CA GLY A 28 -7.21 2.23 -1.45
C GLY A 28 -7.29 3.47 -0.55
N VAL A 29 -6.97 4.65 -1.10
CA VAL A 29 -7.12 5.93 -0.41
C VAL A 29 -8.57 6.16 -0.03
N HIS A 30 -9.50 6.02 -0.99
CA HIS A 30 -10.92 6.22 -0.74
C HIS A 30 -11.49 5.24 0.29
N ALA A 31 -11.11 3.97 0.20
CA ALA A 31 -11.56 2.96 1.16
C ALA A 31 -11.08 3.27 2.59
N LEU A 32 -9.84 3.75 2.75
CA LEU A 32 -9.32 4.10 4.06
C LEU A 32 -9.95 5.39 4.60
N ALA A 33 -10.09 6.42 3.77
CA ALA A 33 -10.72 7.68 4.14
C ALA A 33 -12.20 7.51 4.50
N TYR A 34 -12.91 6.60 3.83
CA TYR A 34 -14.31 6.29 4.15
C TYR A 34 -14.44 5.51 5.47
N ALA A 35 -13.55 4.54 5.71
CA ALA A 35 -13.60 3.72 6.91
C ALA A 35 -13.11 4.46 8.17
N PHE A 36 -12.14 5.37 8.03
CA PHE A 36 -11.49 6.08 9.13
C PHE A 36 -11.26 7.56 8.77
N PRO A 37 -12.29 8.41 8.89
CA PRO A 37 -12.24 9.79 8.41
C PRO A 37 -11.33 10.72 9.23
N LYS A 38 -10.92 10.35 10.45
CA LYS A 38 -10.03 11.17 11.29
C LYS A 38 -8.57 10.76 11.18
N VAL A 39 -8.27 9.60 10.59
CA VAL A 39 -6.90 9.15 10.33
C VAL A 39 -6.24 10.06 9.31
N ARG A 40 -4.99 10.45 9.58
CA ARG A 40 -4.21 11.24 8.63
C ARG A 40 -3.44 10.31 7.70
N LEU A 41 -3.80 10.35 6.41
CA LEU A 41 -3.11 9.60 5.37
C LEU A 41 -2.07 10.50 4.68
N ILE A 42 -0.83 10.04 4.62
CA ILE A 42 0.26 10.72 3.92
C ILE A 42 0.88 9.71 2.96
N THR A 43 0.87 10.01 1.67
CA THR A 43 1.47 9.15 0.65
C THR A 43 2.30 9.96 -0.35
N THR A 44 3.40 9.40 -0.84
CA THR A 44 4.29 10.08 -1.79
C THR A 44 3.72 10.08 -3.21
N ALA A 45 3.10 8.97 -3.62
CA ALA A 45 2.44 8.84 -4.91
C ALA A 45 1.08 8.15 -4.76
N VAL A 46 0.14 8.53 -5.63
CA VAL A 46 -1.18 7.89 -5.77
C VAL A 46 -1.36 7.51 -7.22
N ASP A 47 -1.58 6.22 -7.47
CA ASP A 47 -1.81 5.71 -8.82
C ASP A 47 -3.31 5.40 -9.03
N PRO A 48 -3.85 5.70 -10.23
CA PRO A 48 -5.29 5.58 -10.51
C PRO A 48 -5.76 4.13 -10.68
N GLN A 49 -4.86 3.20 -11.01
CA GLN A 49 -5.23 1.82 -11.37
C GLN A 49 -4.48 0.80 -10.53
N ILE A 50 -5.26 -0.18 -10.06
CA ILE A 50 -4.79 -1.42 -9.47
C ILE A 50 -4.96 -2.52 -10.54
N SER A 51 -3.89 -3.26 -10.82
CA SER A 51 -3.92 -4.46 -11.67
C SER A 51 -4.73 -5.57 -11.00
N ASP A 52 -5.23 -6.53 -11.78
CA ASP A 52 -5.98 -7.71 -11.30
C ASP A 52 -5.20 -8.54 -10.27
N ASN A 53 -3.86 -8.44 -10.27
CA ASN A 53 -2.98 -9.08 -9.29
C ASN A 53 -2.70 -8.20 -8.04
N PHE A 54 -3.54 -7.20 -7.77
CA PHE A 54 -3.40 -6.23 -6.67
C PHE A 54 -2.12 -5.37 -6.70
N TYR A 55 -1.42 -5.33 -7.84
CA TYR A 55 -0.28 -4.45 -8.05
C TYR A 55 -0.73 -3.06 -8.45
N VAL A 56 -0.08 -2.05 -7.89
CA VAL A 56 -0.24 -0.68 -8.36
C VAL A 56 0.52 -0.55 -9.69
N LEU A 57 -0.07 0.02 -10.74
CA LEU A 57 0.56 0.18 -12.06
C LEU A 57 0.73 1.67 -12.42
N PRO A 58 1.89 2.11 -12.97
CA PRO A 58 3.04 1.31 -13.40
C PRO A 58 3.92 0.78 -12.25
N GLY A 59 3.75 1.29 -11.03
CA GLY A 59 4.20 0.64 -9.80
C GLY A 59 5.70 0.39 -9.61
N MET A 60 6.00 -0.40 -8.58
CA MET A 60 7.36 -0.85 -8.26
C MET A 60 7.48 -2.38 -8.11
N GLY A 61 6.46 -3.16 -8.49
CA GLY A 61 6.43 -4.61 -8.19
C GLY A 61 6.34 -4.87 -6.68
N ASN A 62 6.77 -6.04 -6.20
CA ASN A 62 6.79 -6.35 -4.76
C ASN A 62 7.89 -5.53 -4.06
N PHE A 63 7.51 -4.44 -3.39
CA PHE A 63 8.45 -3.59 -2.63
C PHE A 63 9.25 -4.38 -1.59
N GLY A 64 8.66 -5.39 -0.96
CA GLY A 64 9.34 -6.21 0.04
C GLY A 64 10.54 -6.94 -0.55
N ASP A 65 10.35 -7.63 -1.68
CA ASP A 65 11.43 -8.39 -2.31
C ASP A 65 12.53 -7.48 -2.85
N ARG A 66 12.17 -6.31 -3.39
CA ARG A 66 13.13 -5.32 -3.87
C ARG A 66 13.93 -4.67 -2.74
N TYR A 67 13.28 -4.40 -1.60
CA TYR A 67 13.92 -3.76 -0.45
C TYR A 67 14.82 -4.73 0.34
N TYR A 68 14.34 -5.96 0.57
CA TYR A 68 15.07 -6.97 1.35
C TYR A 68 15.98 -7.88 0.49
N GLY A 69 15.91 -7.77 -0.83
CA GLY A 69 16.73 -8.56 -1.76
C GLY A 69 16.36 -10.04 -1.78
N THR A 70 15.13 -10.39 -1.42
CA THR A 70 14.63 -11.77 -1.34
C THR A 70 14.15 -12.31 -2.69
N TYR A 71 14.84 -11.95 -3.77
CA TYR A 71 14.64 -12.59 -5.07
C TYR A 71 14.98 -14.08 -4.90
N SER A 72 13.95 -14.90 -4.67
CA SER A 72 14.07 -16.34 -4.78
C SER A 72 14.44 -16.62 -6.23
N SER A 73 15.47 -17.43 -6.47
CA SER A 73 15.90 -17.86 -7.81
C SER A 73 14.86 -18.67 -8.60
N ASP A 74 13.61 -18.71 -8.14
CA ASP A 74 12.48 -19.37 -8.78
C ASP A 74 11.67 -18.43 -9.69
N THR A 75 12.04 -17.15 -9.78
CA THR A 75 11.42 -16.16 -10.68
C THR A 75 12.21 -16.03 -11.99
N GLU A 76 12.45 -17.14 -12.71
CA GLU A 76 12.94 -17.09 -14.11
C GLU A 76 11.85 -16.66 -15.12
N GLY A 77 10.67 -16.22 -14.66
CA GLY A 77 9.50 -15.98 -15.51
C GLY A 77 9.01 -14.53 -15.66
N GLU A 78 9.57 -13.55 -14.95
CA GLU A 78 9.14 -12.15 -15.11
C GLU A 78 10.10 -11.41 -16.05
N GLU A 79 9.72 -11.35 -17.33
CA GLU A 79 10.42 -10.54 -18.32
C GLU A 79 10.50 -9.07 -17.86
N PRO A 80 11.62 -8.37 -18.16
CA PRO A 80 11.74 -6.96 -17.87
C PRO A 80 10.71 -6.18 -18.68
N PHE A 81 9.90 -5.35 -17.99
CA PHE A 81 9.06 -4.35 -18.64
C PHE A 81 9.96 -3.26 -19.24
N ASP A 82 10.35 -3.46 -20.49
CA ASP A 82 10.82 -2.40 -21.39
C ASP A 82 10.11 -2.53 -22.74
N SER A 83 9.11 -1.66 -22.97
CA SER A 83 8.74 -1.09 -24.26
C SER A 83 7.76 0.06 -24.07
#